data_AF-A0A1F8QWS6-F1
#
_entry.id   AF-A0A1F8QWS6-F1
#
_cell.length_a   1.000
_cell.length_b   1.000
_cell.length_c   1.000
_cell.angle_alpha   90.00
_cell.angle_beta   90.00
_cell.angle_gamma   90.00
#
_symmetry.space_group_name_H-M   'P 1'
#
loop_
_entity.id
_entity.type
_entity.pdbx_description
1 polymer ?
#
loop_
_entity_poly.entity_id
_entity_poly.type
_entity_poly.pdbx_seq_one_letter_code
_entity_poly.pdbx_strand_id
1 'polypeptide(L)' 'MIRGLFNDNTNQVLHTALDGLARRQQVTANNIANAETPGFKASIVTFESQLHARLPGATHEPVLAQTHPAHLSAQAQPAG' A
#
# COMPACT_ATOMS: atom_id res chain seq x y z
N MET A 1 -6.05 -26.45 -2.91
CA MET A 1 -5.36 -25.44 -2.08
C MET A 1 -5.00 -24.15 -2.83
N ILE A 2 -5.71 -23.78 -3.92
CA ILE A 2 -5.37 -22.59 -4.75
C ILE A 2 -6.26 -21.37 -4.42
N ARG A 3 -7.38 -21.58 -3.72
CA ARG A 3 -8.38 -20.53 -3.39
C ARG A 3 -7.85 -19.45 -2.43
N GLY A 4 -6.82 -19.75 -1.63
CA GLY A 4 -6.25 -18.81 -0.65
C GLY A 4 -5.39 -17.70 -1.26
N LEU A 5 -4.67 -17.98 -2.36
CA LEU A 5 -3.72 -17.04 -2.97
C LEU A 5 -4.40 -15.81 -3.61
N PHE A 6 -5.63 -15.98 -4.09
CA PHE A 6 -6.42 -14.92 -4.72
C PHE A 6 -7.33 -14.16 -3.73
N ASN A 7 -7.48 -14.67 -2.51
CA ASN A 7 -8.26 -14.05 -1.44
C ASN A 7 -7.38 -13.46 -0.32
N ASP A 8 -6.07 -13.42 -0.55
CA ASP A 8 -5.09 -12.81 0.35
C ASP A 8 -5.22 -11.28 0.31
N ASN A 9 -5.25 -10.65 1.49
CA ASN A 9 -5.28 -9.20 1.67
C ASN A 9 -4.15 -8.51 0.88
N THR A 10 -3.00 -9.16 0.76
CA THR A 10 -1.85 -8.69 -0.03
C THR A 10 -2.20 -8.53 -1.51
N ASN A 11 -2.91 -9.51 -2.07
CA ASN A 11 -3.30 -9.51 -3.48
C ASN A 11 -4.33 -8.40 -3.76
N GLN A 12 -5.29 -8.20 -2.85
CA GLN A 12 -6.26 -7.11 -2.93
C GLN A 12 -5.60 -5.72 -2.88
N VAL A 13 -4.60 -5.55 -2.01
CA VAL A 13 -3.80 -4.30 -1.94
C VAL A 13 -3.04 -4.05 -3.24
N LEU A 14 -2.40 -5.08 -3.80
CA LEU A 14 -1.67 -4.96 -5.07
C LEU A 14 -2.60 -4.61 -6.23
N HIS A 15 -3.77 -5.27 -6.33
CA HIS A 15 -4.78 -4.94 -7.32
C HIS A 15 -5.22 -3.46 -7.20
N THR A 16 -5.56 -3.03 -5.98
CA THR A 16 -5.98 -1.65 -5.73
C THR A 16 -4.87 -0.65 -6.09
N ALA A 17 -3.61 -0.98 -5.78
CA ALA A 17 -2.46 -0.16 -6.14
C ALA A 17 -2.27 -0.02 -7.66
N LEU A 18 -2.39 -1.13 -8.40
CA LEU A 18 -2.32 -1.12 -9.86
C LEU A 18 -3.46 -0.30 -10.48
N ASP A 19 -4.68 -0.42 -9.96
CA ASP A 19 -5.83 0.38 -10.41
C ASP A 19 -5.59 1.87 -10.18
N GLY A 20 -5.03 2.23 -9.01
CA GLY A 20 -4.65 3.61 -8.70
C GLY A 20 -3.59 4.16 -9.66
N LEU A 21 -2.56 3.37 -9.99
CA LEU A 21 -1.52 3.74 -10.95
C LEU A 21 -2.08 3.92 -12.37
N ALA A 22 -2.94 3.00 -12.82
CA ALA A 22 -3.61 3.11 -14.10
C ALA A 22 -4.46 4.38 -14.16
N ARG A 23 -5.20 4.70 -13.09
CA ARG A 23 -6.00 5.92 -13.02
C ARG A 23 -5.14 7.18 -13.08
N ARG A 24 -3.99 7.20 -12.39
CA ARG A 24 -3.03 8.30 -12.47
C ARG A 24 -2.53 8.49 -13.90
N GLN A 25 -2.16 7.40 -14.57
CA GLN A 25 -1.68 7.44 -15.95
C GLN A 25 -2.73 8.03 -16.91
N GLN A 26 -4.01 7.65 -16.76
CA GLN A 26 -5.11 8.22 -17.55
C GLN A 26 -5.28 9.72 -17.32
N VAL A 27 -5.24 10.16 -16.06
CA VAL A 27 -5.38 11.58 -15.71
C VAL A 27 -4.20 12.40 -16.23
N THR A 28 -2.98 11.88 -16.10
CA THR A 28 -1.78 12.51 -16.69
C THR A 28 -1.90 12.62 -18.21
N ALA A 29 -2.33 11.55 -18.90
CA ALA A 29 -2.54 11.58 -20.34
C ALA A 29 -3.62 12.61 -20.74
N ASN A 30 -4.71 12.70 -19.98
CA ASN A 30 -5.76 13.69 -20.20
C ASN A 30 -5.24 15.13 -20.01
N ASN A 31 -4.45 15.37 -18.97
CA ASN A 31 -3.83 16.68 -18.74
C ASN A 31 -2.88 17.06 -19.87
N ILE A 32 -2.05 16.13 -20.34
CA ILE A 32 -1.12 16.36 -21.46
C ILE A 32 -1.91 16.67 -22.74
N ALA A 33 -2.94 15.88 -23.05
CA ALA A 33 -3.75 16.06 -24.25
C ALA A 33 -4.48 17.42 -24.28
N ASN A 34 -4.81 17.99 -23.12
CA ASN A 34 -5.54 19.25 -23.01
C ASN A 34 -4.68 20.43 -22.50
N ALA A 35 -3.36 20.27 -22.39
CA ALA A 35 -2.47 21.27 -21.81
C ALA A 35 -2.55 22.63 -22.51
N GLU A 36 -2.75 22.62 -23.84
CA GLU A 36 -2.83 23.82 -24.69
C GLU A 36 -4.28 24.29 -24.93
N THR A 37 -5.27 23.70 -24.24
CA THR A 37 -6.67 24.12 -24.38
C THR A 37 -6.97 25.28 -23.44
N PRO A 38 -7.29 26.49 -23.94
CA PRO A 38 -7.59 27.63 -23.08
C PRO A 38 -8.73 27.34 -22.12
N GLY A 39 -8.53 27.62 -20.83
CA GLY A 39 -9.53 27.40 -19.79
C GLY A 39 -9.61 25.96 -19.24
N PHE A 40 -8.78 25.03 -19.73
CA PHE A 40 -8.72 23.67 -19.19
C PHE A 40 -8.14 23.65 -17.76
N LYS A 41 -8.73 22.83 -16.88
CA LYS A 41 -8.28 22.63 -15.50
C LYS A 41 -7.73 21.22 -15.32
N ALA A 42 -6.44 21.13 -15.02
CA ALA A 42 -5.77 19.87 -14.77
C ALA A 42 -6.37 19.15 -13.54
N SER A 43 -6.50 17.84 -13.64
CA SER A 43 -6.94 16.96 -12.55
C SER A 43 -5.77 16.19 -11.97
N ILE A 44 -5.83 15.82 -10.69
CA ILE A 44 -4.78 15.06 -9.99
C ILE A 44 -5.44 13.92 -9.19
N VAL A 45 -4.77 12.77 -9.15
CA VAL A 45 -5.22 11.60 -8.39
C VAL A 45 -4.51 11.58 -7.03
N THR A 46 -5.26 11.60 -5.92
CA THR A 46 -4.74 11.56 -4.53
C THR A 46 -4.80 10.15 -3.91
N PHE A 47 -4.74 9.11 -4.75
CA PHE A 47 -4.98 7.73 -4.34
C PHE A 47 -3.93 7.21 -3.34
N GLU A 48 -2.64 7.53 -3.55
CA GLU A 48 -1.54 7.01 -2.72
C GLU A 48 -1.68 7.40 -1.23
N SER A 49 -2.11 8.63 -0.95
CA SER A 49 -2.34 9.09 0.42
C SER A 49 -3.52 8.34 1.08
N GLN A 50 -4.56 8.04 0.31
CA GLN A 50 -5.72 7.28 0.79
C GLN A 50 -5.41 5.79 0.96
N LEU A 51 -4.59 5.21 0.08
CA LEU A 51 -4.13 3.82 0.22
C LEU A 51 -3.28 3.66 1.47
N HIS A 52 -2.32 4.57 1.70
CA HIS A 52 -1.48 4.56 2.89
C HIS A 52 -2.31 4.71 4.18
N ALA A 53 -3.35 5.56 4.17
CA ALA A 53 -4.24 5.74 5.31
C ALA A 53 -5.13 4.50 5.60
N ARG A 54 -5.37 3.64 4.60
CA ARG A 54 -6.26 2.48 4.71
C ARG A 54 -5.53 1.16 4.90
N LEU A 55 -4.20 1.10 4.74
CA LEU A 55 -3.42 -0.11 4.97
C LEU A 55 -3.30 -0.38 6.47
N PRO A 56 -3.96 -1.43 7.01
CA PRO A 56 -3.80 -1.81 8.41
C PRO A 56 -2.42 -2.45 8.56
N GLY A 57 -1.55 -1.90 9.40
CA GLY A 57 -0.23 -2.51 9.68
C GLY A 57 0.99 -1.63 9.49
N ALA A 58 0.88 -0.48 8.82
CA ALA A 58 2.05 0.39 8.55
C ALA A 58 2.75 0.93 9.83
N THR A 59 2.12 0.81 11.00
CA THR A 59 2.64 1.23 12.31
C THR A 59 2.86 0.08 13.31
N HIS A 60 2.70 -1.18 12.90
CA HIS A 60 3.06 -2.28 13.80
C HIS A 60 4.53 -2.58 13.62
N GLU A 61 5.36 -2.07 14.54
CA GLU A 61 6.69 -2.62 14.81
C GLU A 61 6.57 -4.14 14.84
N PRO A 62 7.26 -4.90 13.96
CA PRO A 62 7.17 -6.34 13.94
C PRO A 62 7.69 -6.87 15.28
N VAL A 63 6.76 -7.23 16.17
CA VAL A 63 7.11 -7.85 17.44
C VAL A 63 7.68 -9.22 17.11
N LEU A 64 8.93 -9.47 17.50
CA LEU A 64 9.59 -10.74 17.24
C LEU A 64 8.80 -11.86 17.93
N ALA A 65 8.17 -12.72 17.14
CA ALA A 65 7.58 -13.96 17.65
C ALA A 65 8.70 -14.97 17.91
N GLN A 66 8.85 -15.42 19.15
CA GLN A 66 9.81 -16.47 19.48
C GLN A 66 9.32 -17.79 18.88
N THR A 67 9.87 -18.16 17.72
CA THR A 67 9.47 -19.36 16.98
C THR A 67 9.98 -20.66 17.61
N HIS A 68 10.99 -20.57 18.48
CA HIS A 68 11.55 -21.72 19.20
C HIS A 68 12.06 -21.30 20.59
N PRO A 69 11.94 -22.12 21.64
CA PRO A 69 12.37 -21.77 23.00
C PRO A 69 13.84 -21.37 23.14
N ALA A 70 14.70 -21.79 22.20
CA ALA A 70 16.11 -21.43 22.16
C ALA A 70 16.40 -20.14 21.36
N HIS A 71 15.40 -19.55 20.70
CA HIS A 71 15.55 -18.27 19.99
C HIS A 71 15.46 -17.09 20.97
N LEU A 72 16.03 -15.95 20.59
CA LEU A 72 15.95 -14.70 21.35
C LEU A 72 14.49 -14.26 21.51
N SER A 73 14.05 -14.04 22.75
CA SER A 73 12.72 -13.52 23.08
C SER A 73 12.68 -11.99 22.95
N ALA A 74 11.56 -11.44 22.48
CA ALA A 74 11.37 -9.98 22.35
C ALA A 74 11.42 -9.23 23.69
N GLN A 75 11.17 -9.91 24.82
CA GLN A 75 11.42 -9.35 26.14
C GLN A 75 12.88 -9.62 26.54
N ALA A 76 13.73 -8.59 26.44
CA ALA A 76 14.98 -8.55 27.18
C ALA A 76 14.65 -8.48 28.68
N GLN A 77 14.95 -9.55 29.43
CA GLN A 77 14.99 -9.48 30.89
C GLN A 77 16.16 -8.57 31.31
N PRO A 78 15.94 -7.54 32.14
CA PRO A 78 17.04 -6.75 32.67
C PRO A 78 17.84 -7.67 33.60
N ALA A 79 19.12 -7.85 33.27
CA ALA A 79 20.07 -8.45 34.20
C ALA A 79 20.15 -7.55 35.46
N GLY A 80 20.01 -8.18 36.63
CA GLY A 80 20.11 -7.51 37.93
C GLY A 80 21.50 -6.99 38.25
#